data_AF-A0A251T8Y4-F1
#
_entry.id   AF-A0A251T8Y4-F1
#
_cell.length_a   1.000
_cell.length_b   1.000
_cell.length_c   1.000
_cell.angle_alpha   90.00
_cell.angle_beta   90.00
_cell.angle_gamma   90.00
#
_symmetry.space_group_name_H-M   'P 1'
#
loop_
_entity.id
_entity.type
_entity.pdbx_description
1 polymer ?
#
loop_
_entity_poly.entity_id
_entity_poly.type
_entity_poly.pdbx_seq_one_letter_code
_entity_poly.pdbx_strand_id
1 'polypeptide(L)' 'MKSLCRSFTRKKGRNNVTVDDLVHLITPKGRAAVPDSVKAELLQRIRSFLHSTAL' A
#
# COMPACT_ATOMS: atom_id res chain seq x y z
N MET A 1 -5.90 4.48 -5.43
CA MET A 1 -4.85 5.33 -4.84
C MET A 1 -4.39 6.48 -5.72
N LYS A 2 -4.01 6.26 -7.00
CA LYS A 2 -3.59 7.36 -7.90
C LYS A 2 -4.61 8.52 -7.99
N SER A 3 -5.91 8.21 -8.01
CA SER A 3 -6.99 9.20 -7.99
C SER A 3 -7.00 10.06 -6.73
N LEU A 4 -6.78 9.45 -5.56
CA LEU A 4 -6.71 10.15 -4.27
C LEU A 4 -5.53 11.12 -4.22
N CYS A 5 -4.34 10.70 -4.65
CA CYS A 5 -3.18 11.58 -4.76
C CYS A 5 -3.49 12.79 -5.64
N ARG A 6 -4.05 12.56 -6.84
CA ARG A 6 -4.41 13.64 -7.77
C ARG A 6 -5.43 14.62 -7.17
N SER A 7 -6.44 14.12 -6.46
CA SER A 7 -7.44 14.98 -5.81
C SER A 7 -6.83 15.81 -4.68
N PHE A 8 -5.95 15.23 -3.86
CA PHE A 8 -5.24 15.96 -2.82
C PHE A 8 -4.34 17.05 -3.40
N THR A 9 -3.54 16.73 -4.43
CA THR A 9 -2.66 17.69 -5.09
C THR A 9 -3.43 18.84 -5.74
N ARG A 10 -4.58 18.56 -6.37
CA ARG A 10 -5.46 19.62 -6.91
C ARG A 10 -6.02 20.52 -5.82
N LYS A 11 -6.39 19.96 -4.66
CA LYS A 11 -6.97 20.73 -3.55
C LYS A 11 -5.93 21.60 -2.83
N LYS A 12 -4.71 21.09 -2.63
CA LYS A 12 -3.63 21.80 -1.91
C LYS A 12 -2.82 22.73 -2.84
N GLY A 13 -2.83 22.46 -4.14
CA GLY A 13 -2.00 23.14 -5.16
C GLY A 13 -0.68 22.40 -5.38
N ARG A 14 -0.27 22.25 -6.66
CA ARG A 14 0.90 21.41 -7.02
C ARG A 14 2.20 21.86 -6.34
N ASN A 15 2.42 23.16 -6.23
CA ASN A 15 3.65 23.73 -5.62
C ASN A 15 3.65 23.64 -4.09
N ASN A 16 2.52 23.26 -3.47
CA ASN A 16 2.34 23.20 -2.02
C ASN A 16 2.30 21.76 -1.49
N VAL A 17 2.67 20.78 -2.32
CA VAL A 17 2.57 19.35 -1.99
C VAL A 17 3.95 18.72 -2.09
N THR A 18 4.37 18.10 -1.01
CA THR A 18 5.58 17.26 -0.98
C THR A 18 5.23 15.79 -1.22
N VAL A 19 6.24 14.97 -1.50
CA VAL A 19 6.06 13.52 -1.56
C VAL A 19 5.66 12.98 -0.18
N ASP A 20 6.21 13.53 0.90
CA ASP A 20 5.91 13.10 2.27
C ASP A 20 4.42 13.33 2.62
N ASP A 21 3.86 14.49 2.27
CA ASP A 21 2.43 14.78 2.41
C ASP A 21 1.56 13.68 1.79
N LEU A 22 1.94 13.24 0.58
CA LEU A 22 1.23 12.20 -0.14
C LEU A 22 1.40 10.85 0.54
N VAL A 23 2.62 10.48 0.94
CA VAL A 23 2.90 9.21 1.64
C VAL A 23 2.09 9.12 2.93
N HIS A 24 2.11 10.17 3.75
CA HIS A 24 1.37 10.22 5.01
C HIS A 24 -0.13 10.03 4.79
N LEU A 25 -0.69 10.72 3.80
CA LEU A 25 -2.12 10.60 3.45
C LEU A 25 -2.50 9.20 2.94
N ILE A 26 -1.69 8.62 2.05
CA ILE A 26 -2.09 7.41 1.31
C ILE A 26 -1.76 6.12 2.03
N THR A 27 -0.76 6.10 2.92
CA THR A 27 -0.31 4.88 3.60
C THR A 27 -1.42 4.17 4.38
N PRO A 28 -2.18 4.81 5.29
CA PRO A 28 -3.21 4.10 6.05
C PRO A 28 -4.32 3.55 5.13
N LYS A 29 -4.72 4.31 4.11
CA LYS A 29 -5.73 3.88 3.13
C LYS A 29 -5.23 2.75 2.23
N GLY A 30 -3.94 2.78 1.87
CA GLY A 30 -3.31 1.76 1.05
C GLY A 30 -3.26 0.43 1.79
N ARG A 31 -2.85 0.45 3.07
CA ARG A 31 -2.86 -0.72 3.95
C ARG A 31 -4.26 -1.31 4.13
N ALA A 32 -5.26 -0.45 4.34
CA ALA A 32 -6.65 -0.88 4.49
C ALA A 32 -7.27 -1.44 3.20
N ALA A 33 -6.83 -0.97 2.02
CA ALA A 33 -7.35 -1.40 0.74
C ALA A 33 -6.85 -2.79 0.29
N VAL A 34 -5.89 -3.40 1.00
CA VAL A 34 -5.41 -4.75 0.68
C VAL A 34 -6.41 -5.78 1.19
N PRO A 35 -7.05 -6.58 0.32
CA PRO A 35 -7.97 -7.63 0.75
C PRO A 35 -7.27 -8.68 1.61
N ASP A 36 -7.97 -9.23 2.60
CA ASP A 36 -7.40 -10.25 3.48
C ASP A 36 -7.08 -11.55 2.75
N SER A 37 -7.79 -11.86 1.67
CA SER A 37 -7.49 -12.99 0.79
C SER A 37 -6.08 -12.90 0.19
N VAL A 38 -5.66 -11.71 -0.25
CA VAL A 38 -4.31 -11.48 -0.79
C VAL A 38 -3.25 -11.67 0.30
N LYS A 39 -3.51 -11.18 1.51
CA LYS A 39 -2.60 -11.37 2.66
C LYS A 39 -2.47 -12.87 2.99
N ALA A 40 -3.60 -13.59 3.02
CA ALA A 40 -3.64 -15.01 3.31
C ALA A 40 -2.90 -15.83 2.26
N GLU A 41 -3.11 -15.54 0.96
CA GLU A 41 -2.42 -16.21 -0.14
C GLU A 41 -0.90 -16.03 -0.06
N LEU A 42 -0.44 -14.79 0.13
CA LEU A 42 0.98 -14.49 0.26
C LEU A 42 1.60 -15.16 1.49
N LEU A 43 0.89 -15.17 2.62
CA LEU A 43 1.34 -15.87 3.82
C LEU A 43 1.47 -17.38 3.58
N GLN A 44 0.53 -17.99 2.86
CA GLN A 44 0.64 -19.40 2.47
C GLN A 44 1.86 -19.66 1.58
N ARG A 45 2.11 -18.80 0.59
CA ARG A 45 3.31 -18.91 -0.27
C ARG A 45 4.61 -18.80 0.53
N ILE A 46 4.68 -17.90 1.50
CA ILE A 46 5.83 -17.78 2.41
C ILE A 46 6.00 -19.08 3.22
N ARG A 47 4.91 -19.62 3.79
CA ARG A 47 4.95 -20.88 4.54
C ARG A 47 5.41 -22.04 3.66
N SER A 48 4.84 -22.21 2.46
CA SER A 48 5.23 -23.27 1.53
C SER A 48 6.71 -23.18 1.16
N PHE A 49 7.22 -21.97 0.90
CA PHE A 49 8.64 -21.76 0.65
C PHE A 49 9.51 -22.20 1.83
N LEU A 50 9.16 -21.78 3.05
CA LEU A 50 9.90 -22.16 4.27
C LEU A 50 9.85 -23.69 4.52
N HIS A 51 8.72 -24.35 4.26
CA HIS A 51 8.63 -25.82 4.38
C HIS A 51 9.48 -26.53 3.32
N SER A 52 9.56 -26.00 2.09
CA SER A 52 10.38 -26.59 1.02
C SER A 52 11.89 -26.41 1.21
N THR A 53 12.31 -25.47 2.06
CA THR A 53 13.72 -25.13 2.30
C THR A 53 14.27 -25.70 3.61
N ALA A 54 13.39 -26.11 4.52
CA ALA A 54 13.77 -26.87 5.69
C ALA A 54 14.01 -28.35 5.29
N LEU A 55 15.29 -28.74 5.24
CA LEU A 55 15.75 -30.14 5.21
C LEU A 55 15.43 -30.85 6.53
#